data_AF-A0A0D2IDD2-F1
#
_entry.id   AF-A0A0D2IDD2-F1
#
_cell.length_a   1.000
_cell.length_b   1.000
_cell.length_c   1.000
_cell.angle_alpha   90.00
_cell.angle_beta   90.00
_cell.angle_gamma   90.00
#
_symmetry.space_group_name_H-M   'P 1'
#
loop_
_entity.id
_entity.type
_entity.pdbx_description
1 polymer ?
#
loop_
_entity_poly.entity_id
_entity_poly.type
_entity_poly.pdbx_seq_one_letter_code
_entity_poly.pdbx_strand_id
1 'polypeptide(L)'
;MSNGNETMSVKYDRPILLATKSGFAAPLLIPSTPLNTERQQTDQQFARARLRKLALPYSHQLLEQFVIGSDFAQTTTYLRVTIISITRAVQVQFKKDLPANELDETLKQVYAMKDKCIHAETQQPYMKSVKVGKNQAPEPLNNDFTHQFVMEFSSAADRDYKSAKDPYHQSVMGVLTPQIEKVQIMDIVDGQY
;
A
#
# COMPACT_ATOMS: atom_id res chain seq x y z
N MET A 1 -37.95 34.05 40.92
CA MET A 1 -37.79 32.84 40.09
C MET A 1 -37.31 33.28 38.73
N SER A 2 -36.03 33.10 38.45
CA SER A 2 -35.33 33.53 37.23
C SER A 2 -34.50 32.34 36.78
N ASN A 3 -34.96 31.63 35.74
CA ASN A 3 -34.21 30.53 35.15
C ASN A 3 -33.29 31.10 34.07
N GLY A 4 -32.00 31.18 34.38
CA GLY A 4 -30.97 31.30 33.37
C GLY A 4 -30.83 29.97 32.64
N ASN A 5 -30.73 30.03 31.31
CA ASN A 5 -30.22 28.90 30.54
C ASN A 5 -29.19 29.44 29.54
N GLU A 6 -27.95 29.01 29.75
CA GLU A 6 -26.79 29.33 28.93
C GLU A 6 -26.99 28.82 27.50
N THR A 7 -26.63 29.65 26.53
CA THR A 7 -26.60 29.28 25.12
C THR A 7 -25.23 28.65 24.82
N MET A 8 -25.16 27.32 24.73
CA MET A 8 -23.95 26.65 24.22
C MET A 8 -24.00 26.59 22.69
N SER A 9 -23.14 27.39 22.05
CA SER A 9 -22.88 27.35 20.62
C SER A 9 -22.14 26.06 20.25
N VAL A 10 -22.79 25.16 19.50
CA VAL A 10 -22.10 24.05 18.85
C VAL A 10 -21.49 24.56 17.54
N LYS A 11 -20.16 24.60 17.49
CA LYS A 11 -19.40 24.91 16.28
C LYS A 11 -19.61 23.79 15.25
N TYR A 12 -19.93 24.18 14.03
CA TYR A 12 -19.90 23.29 12.87
C TYR A 12 -18.45 23.02 12.48
N ASP A 13 -17.96 21.79 12.69
CA ASP A 13 -16.77 21.32 11.99
C ASP A 13 -17.14 20.80 10.59
N ARG A 14 -16.30 21.18 9.65
CA ARG A 14 -16.49 21.20 8.19
C ARG A 14 -16.97 19.85 7.62
N PRO A 15 -17.87 19.83 6.62
CA PRO A 15 -18.15 18.60 5.90
C PRO A 15 -16.93 18.18 5.09
N ILE A 16 -16.48 16.93 5.26
CA ILE A 16 -15.57 16.27 4.32
C ILE A 16 -16.35 16.07 3.02
N LEU A 17 -16.00 16.84 1.99
CA LEU A 17 -16.47 16.59 0.63
C LEU A 17 -15.90 15.27 0.14
N LEU A 18 -16.74 14.26 0.00
CA LEU A 18 -16.47 13.19 -0.97
C LEU A 18 -16.80 13.73 -2.36
N ALA A 19 -15.75 14.10 -3.11
CA ALA A 19 -15.88 14.37 -4.53
C ALA A 19 -16.20 13.07 -5.27
N THR A 20 -17.44 12.91 -5.70
CA THR A 20 -17.79 11.94 -6.74
C THR A 20 -17.67 12.61 -8.11
N LYS A 21 -17.26 11.81 -9.10
CA LYS A 21 -16.98 12.24 -10.48
C LYS A 21 -18.26 12.52 -11.29
N SER A 22 -19.18 13.30 -10.74
CA SER A 22 -20.32 13.91 -11.43
C SER A 22 -21.02 14.85 -10.43
N GLY A 23 -20.65 16.13 -10.41
CA GLY A 23 -21.20 17.08 -9.44
C GLY A 23 -22.71 17.26 -9.63
N PHE A 24 -23.47 17.07 -8.56
CA PHE A 24 -24.67 17.81 -8.11
C PHE A 24 -25.15 17.14 -6.81
N ALA A 25 -25.14 17.86 -5.69
CA ALA A 25 -25.66 17.39 -4.41
C ALA A 25 -27.00 18.09 -4.13
N ALA A 26 -28.05 17.30 -3.87
CA ALA A 26 -29.28 17.76 -3.25
C ALA A 26 -29.47 16.99 -1.94
N PRO A 27 -29.92 17.63 -0.84
CA PRO A 27 -30.09 16.94 0.43
C PRO A 27 -31.40 16.14 0.41
N LEU A 28 -31.32 14.81 0.51
CA LEU A 28 -32.47 13.97 0.83
C LEU A 28 -32.61 13.85 2.35
N LEU A 29 -33.63 14.47 2.92
CA LEU A 29 -34.13 14.15 4.26
C LEU A 29 -34.87 12.81 4.19
N ILE A 30 -34.40 11.79 4.91
CA ILE A 30 -35.11 10.52 5.07
C ILE A 30 -35.54 10.40 6.55
N PRO A 31 -36.82 10.12 6.86
CA PRO A 31 -37.28 9.94 8.23
C PRO A 31 -36.74 8.64 8.83
N SER A 32 -36.30 8.66 10.09
CA SER A 32 -35.84 7.49 10.83
C SER A 32 -37.03 6.65 11.33
N THR A 33 -37.35 5.56 10.64
CA THR A 33 -38.10 4.44 11.23
C THR A 33 -37.15 3.42 11.86
N PRO A 34 -37.45 2.86 13.04
CA PRO A 34 -36.57 1.89 13.69
C PRO A 34 -36.50 0.59 12.89
N LEU A 35 -35.27 0.14 12.59
CA LEU A 35 -35.02 -1.12 11.87
C LEU A 35 -35.19 -2.34 12.79
N ASN A 36 -35.97 -3.32 12.34
CA ASN A 36 -36.18 -4.62 13.01
C ASN A 36 -34.90 -5.49 13.01
N THR A 37 -34.75 -6.33 14.04
CA THR A 37 -33.55 -7.13 14.40
C THR A 37 -33.10 -8.11 13.30
N GLU A 38 -34.02 -8.60 12.47
CA GLU A 38 -33.67 -9.48 11.33
C GLU A 38 -32.93 -8.74 10.21
N ARG A 39 -33.27 -7.47 9.94
CA ARG A 39 -32.51 -6.65 8.97
C ARG A 39 -31.10 -6.37 9.47
N GLN A 40 -30.94 -6.16 10.78
CA GLN A 40 -29.63 -5.93 11.40
C GLN A 40 -28.68 -7.12 11.24
N GLN A 41 -29.18 -8.35 11.41
CA GLN A 41 -28.38 -9.57 11.18
C GLN A 41 -28.00 -9.73 9.70
N THR A 42 -28.94 -9.44 8.81
CA THR A 42 -28.72 -9.53 7.36
C THR A 42 -27.69 -8.50 6.90
N ASP A 43 -27.76 -7.26 7.41
CA ASP A 43 -26.82 -6.18 7.11
C ASP A 43 -25.41 -6.47 7.65
N GLN A 44 -25.30 -7.07 8.85
CA GLN A 44 -24.02 -7.57 9.37
C GLN A 44 -23.42 -8.67 8.49
N GLN A 45 -24.25 -9.59 8.00
CA GLN A 45 -23.81 -10.67 7.11
C GLN A 45 -23.38 -10.13 5.74
N PHE A 46 -24.09 -9.15 5.18
CA PHE A 46 -23.71 -8.46 3.94
C PHE A 46 -22.44 -7.64 4.09
N ALA A 47 -22.27 -6.90 5.19
CA ALA A 47 -21.05 -6.17 5.49
C ALA A 47 -19.85 -7.14 5.59
N ARG A 48 -20.01 -8.26 6.31
CA ARG A 48 -18.98 -9.31 6.40
C ARG A 48 -18.65 -9.93 5.05
N ALA A 49 -19.64 -10.23 4.22
CA ALA A 49 -19.43 -10.80 2.89
C ALA A 49 -18.72 -9.82 1.94
N ARG A 50 -19.07 -8.53 2.01
CA ARG A 50 -18.45 -7.47 1.20
C ARG A 50 -17.02 -7.16 1.66
N LEU A 51 -16.77 -7.19 2.97
CA LEU A 51 -15.42 -7.07 3.54
C LEU A 51 -14.54 -8.27 3.20
N ARG A 52 -15.07 -9.50 3.23
CA ARG A 52 -14.34 -10.68 2.74
C ARG A 52 -13.96 -10.51 1.27
N LYS A 53 -14.86 -10.01 0.41
CA LYS A 53 -14.53 -9.73 -1.01
C LYS A 53 -13.44 -8.66 -1.19
N LEU A 54 -13.41 -7.64 -0.35
CA LEU A 54 -12.39 -6.56 -0.38
C LEU A 54 -11.05 -6.98 0.25
N ALA A 55 -11.07 -7.90 1.21
CA ALA A 55 -9.88 -8.40 1.93
C ALA A 55 -9.26 -9.67 1.30
N LEU A 56 -9.93 -10.31 0.35
CA LEU A 56 -9.44 -11.50 -0.39
C LEU A 56 -8.03 -11.35 -1.03
N PRO A 57 -7.58 -10.19 -1.54
CA PRO A 57 -6.20 -10.06 -2.02
C PRO A 57 -5.15 -9.93 -0.90
N TYR A 58 -5.58 -9.71 0.36
CA TYR A 58 -4.71 -9.62 1.53
C TYR A 58 -4.73 -10.94 2.30
N SER A 59 -4.24 -12.00 1.67
CA SER A 59 -4.16 -13.32 2.30
C SER A 59 -3.09 -13.32 3.41
N HIS A 60 -3.57 -13.65 4.62
CA HIS A 60 -2.85 -14.19 5.78
C HIS A 60 -2.17 -13.33 6.85
N GLN A 61 -2.17 -11.98 6.87
CA GLN A 61 -1.47 -11.33 8.00
C GLN A 61 -1.95 -10.03 8.64
N LEU A 62 -3.20 -9.60 8.50
CA LEU A 62 -3.79 -8.66 9.47
C LEU A 62 -5.32 -8.80 9.52
N LEU A 63 -5.82 -9.60 10.45
CA LEU A 63 -7.25 -9.62 10.77
C LEU A 63 -7.55 -9.55 12.26
N GLU A 64 -6.72 -8.89 13.07
CA GLU A 64 -7.11 -8.65 14.47
C GLU A 64 -6.77 -7.24 14.93
N GLN A 65 -7.77 -6.36 14.83
CA GLN A 65 -8.16 -5.47 15.92
C GLN A 65 -9.56 -4.90 15.62
N PHE A 66 -10.57 -5.59 16.15
CA PHE A 66 -11.95 -5.17 16.13
C PHE A 66 -12.18 -4.29 17.38
N VAL A 67 -12.33 -2.98 17.24
CA VAL A 67 -12.77 -2.13 18.36
C VAL A 67 -14.30 -2.09 18.34
N ILE A 68 -14.94 -2.90 19.19
CA ILE A 68 -16.37 -2.81 19.44
C ILE A 68 -16.59 -1.68 20.45
N GLY A 69 -16.87 -0.48 19.96
CA GLY A 69 -17.41 0.58 20.80
C GLY A 69 -18.87 0.28 21.14
N SER A 70 -19.16 0.02 22.41
CA SER A 70 -20.52 -0.17 22.93
C SER A 70 -21.18 1.19 23.19
N ASP A 71 -21.75 1.82 22.16
CA ASP A 71 -22.81 2.80 22.36
C ASP A 71 -23.77 2.84 21.15
N PHE A 72 -25.04 2.55 21.39
CA PHE A 72 -25.98 1.98 20.41
C PHE A 72 -26.72 3.04 19.56
N ALA A 73 -26.25 4.29 19.49
CA ALA A 73 -26.94 5.36 18.78
C ALA A 73 -26.27 5.83 17.48
N GLN A 74 -24.97 5.56 17.26
CA GLN A 74 -24.26 6.00 16.05
C GLN A 74 -23.09 5.07 15.70
N THR A 75 -23.36 3.83 15.32
CA THR A 75 -22.30 2.89 14.93
C THR A 75 -21.88 3.10 13.48
N THR A 76 -21.08 4.14 13.22
CA THR A 76 -20.31 4.19 11.96
C THR A 76 -19.05 3.36 12.17
N THR A 77 -19.11 2.08 11.80
CA THR A 77 -17.95 1.19 11.82
C THR A 77 -16.98 1.60 10.72
N TYR A 78 -15.93 2.33 11.07
CA TYR A 78 -14.82 2.61 10.16
C TYR A 78 -13.81 1.46 10.24
N LEU A 79 -13.75 0.65 9.19
CA LEU A 79 -12.64 -0.28 9.02
C LEU A 79 -11.40 0.53 8.64
N ARG A 80 -10.51 0.78 9.60
CA ARG A 80 -9.15 1.22 9.29
C ARG A 80 -8.38 0.03 8.74
N VAL A 81 -8.39 -0.13 7.42
CA VAL A 81 -7.44 -1.03 6.75
C VAL A 81 -6.11 -0.30 6.70
N THR A 82 -5.24 -0.60 7.65
CA THR A 82 -3.84 -0.18 7.54
C THR A 82 -3.17 -1.10 6.52
N ILE A 83 -2.97 -0.60 5.31
CA ILE A 83 -2.22 -1.32 4.29
C ILE A 83 -0.75 -1.26 4.70
N ILE A 84 -0.23 -2.36 5.24
CA ILE A 84 1.20 -2.52 5.48
C ILE A 84 1.89 -2.68 4.13
N SER A 85 2.62 -1.67 3.69
CA SER A 85 3.47 -1.75 2.51
C SER A 85 4.91 -2.06 2.94
N ILE A 86 5.58 -2.91 2.17
CA ILE A 86 7.00 -3.22 2.40
C ILE A 86 7.82 -2.46 1.37
N THR A 87 8.80 -1.71 1.85
CA THR A 87 9.78 -1.02 0.99
C THR A 87 11.09 -1.79 1.03
N ARG A 88 11.52 -2.30 -0.12
CA ARG A 88 12.83 -2.91 -0.32
C ARG A 88 13.80 -1.89 -0.90
N ALA A 89 14.85 -1.59 -0.17
CA ALA A 89 16.01 -0.84 -0.64
C ALA A 89 17.13 -1.81 -1.03
N VAL A 90 17.62 -1.69 -2.26
CA VAL A 90 18.78 -2.44 -2.78
C VAL A 90 19.86 -1.44 -3.12
N GLN A 91 21.04 -1.57 -2.52
CA GLN A 91 22.21 -0.78 -2.87
C GLN A 91 23.19 -1.65 -3.63
N VAL A 92 23.71 -1.15 -4.74
CA VAL A 92 24.54 -1.90 -5.68
C VAL A 92 25.81 -1.14 -6.00
N GLN A 93 26.93 -1.85 -5.94
CA GLN A 93 28.19 -1.47 -6.55
C GLN A 93 28.37 -2.36 -7.79
N PHE A 94 28.46 -1.74 -8.96
CA PHE A 94 28.79 -2.42 -10.21
C PHE A 94 30.31 -2.61 -10.34
N LYS A 95 30.71 -3.62 -11.11
CA LYS A 95 32.11 -3.84 -11.50
C LYS A 95 32.64 -2.64 -12.29
N LYS A 96 33.93 -2.33 -12.12
CA LYS A 96 34.56 -1.11 -12.66
C LYS A 96 34.68 -1.10 -14.19
N ASP A 97 34.79 -2.26 -14.82
CA ASP A 97 35.04 -2.41 -16.26
C ASP A 97 33.76 -2.68 -17.06
N LEU A 98 32.60 -2.36 -16.50
CA LEU A 98 31.32 -2.58 -17.17
C LEU A 98 31.08 -1.52 -18.27
N PRO A 99 30.84 -1.91 -19.52
CA PRO A 99 30.51 -0.97 -20.58
C PRO A 99 29.25 -0.15 -20.24
N ALA A 100 29.30 1.15 -20.51
CA ALA A 100 28.21 2.06 -20.13
C ALA A 100 26.86 1.71 -20.78
N ASN A 101 26.89 1.19 -22.01
CA ASN A 101 25.71 0.71 -22.73
C ASN A 101 25.09 -0.53 -22.06
N GLU A 102 25.92 -1.49 -21.65
CA GLU A 102 25.44 -2.70 -20.96
C GLU A 102 24.81 -2.35 -19.61
N LEU A 103 25.43 -1.43 -18.86
CA LEU A 103 24.87 -0.95 -17.61
C LEU A 103 23.50 -0.27 -17.81
N ASP A 104 23.40 0.63 -18.79
CA ASP A 104 22.15 1.35 -19.07
C ASP A 104 21.02 0.39 -19.48
N GLU A 105 21.33 -0.61 -20.31
CA GLU A 105 20.37 -1.66 -20.68
C GLU A 105 19.91 -2.47 -19.46
N THR A 106 20.83 -2.87 -18.58
CA THR A 106 20.49 -3.56 -17.32
C THR A 106 19.58 -2.70 -16.44
N LEU A 107 19.91 -1.42 -16.24
CA LEU A 107 19.13 -0.51 -15.41
C LEU A 107 17.73 -0.26 -15.97
N LYS A 108 17.58 -0.18 -17.30
CA LYS A 108 16.27 -0.12 -17.97
C LYS A 108 15.43 -1.36 -17.70
N GLN A 109 16.04 -2.55 -17.69
CA GLN A 109 15.34 -3.80 -17.37
C GLN A 109 14.90 -3.85 -15.90
N VAL A 110 15.76 -3.41 -14.96
CA VAL A 110 15.37 -3.30 -13.54
C VAL A 110 14.21 -2.32 -13.37
N TYR A 111 14.26 -1.17 -14.05
CA TYR A 111 13.20 -0.17 -13.99
C TYR A 111 11.86 -0.70 -14.54
N ALA A 112 11.91 -1.50 -15.60
CA ALA A 112 10.73 -2.10 -16.22
C ALA A 112 10.05 -3.18 -15.36
N MET A 113 10.65 -3.63 -14.25
CA MET A 113 10.04 -4.61 -13.35
C MET A 113 8.66 -4.17 -12.83
N LYS A 114 8.44 -2.86 -12.64
CA LYS A 114 7.13 -2.35 -12.16
C LYS A 114 5.97 -2.73 -13.09
N ASP A 115 6.25 -2.89 -14.39
CA ASP A 115 5.24 -3.16 -15.41
C ASP A 115 5.29 -4.63 -15.88
N LYS A 116 6.46 -5.28 -15.80
CA LYS A 116 6.70 -6.61 -16.38
C LYS A 116 6.75 -7.76 -15.37
N CYS A 117 6.91 -7.48 -14.08
CA CYS A 117 6.71 -8.48 -13.06
C CYS A 117 5.21 -8.66 -12.79
N ILE A 118 4.65 -9.72 -13.36
CA ILE A 118 3.22 -10.01 -13.35
C ILE A 118 2.95 -11.20 -12.43
N HIS A 119 1.97 -11.07 -11.54
CA HIS A 119 1.60 -12.16 -10.63
C HIS A 119 0.84 -13.23 -11.42
N ALA A 120 1.28 -14.49 -11.36
CA ALA A 120 0.71 -15.57 -12.18
C ALA A 120 -0.80 -15.78 -11.99
N GLU A 121 -1.33 -15.55 -10.79
CA GLU A 121 -2.76 -15.76 -10.52
C GLU A 121 -3.62 -14.58 -10.96
N THR A 122 -3.17 -13.34 -10.73
CA THR A 122 -3.98 -12.14 -10.97
C THR A 122 -3.76 -11.58 -12.38
N GLN A 123 -2.67 -11.98 -13.05
CA GLN A 123 -2.24 -11.45 -14.34
C GLN A 123 -2.08 -9.92 -14.32
N GLN A 124 -1.75 -9.36 -13.15
CA GLN A 124 -1.49 -7.93 -12.97
C GLN A 124 -0.09 -7.68 -12.41
N PRO A 125 0.50 -6.50 -12.67
CA PRO A 125 1.69 -6.07 -11.95
C PRO A 125 1.42 -5.97 -10.44
N TYR A 126 2.36 -6.48 -9.63
CA TYR A 126 2.20 -6.54 -8.17
C TYR A 126 3.15 -5.60 -7.41
N MET A 127 4.09 -4.95 -8.09
CA MET A 127 4.91 -3.90 -7.48
C MET A 127 4.15 -2.58 -7.51
N LYS A 128 4.02 -1.92 -6.36
CA LYS A 128 3.37 -0.60 -6.27
C LYS A 128 4.23 0.47 -6.93
N SER A 129 5.54 0.40 -6.73
CA SER A 129 6.48 1.34 -7.33
C SER A 129 7.88 0.74 -7.45
N VAL A 130 8.64 1.21 -8.44
CA VAL A 130 10.07 0.92 -8.61
C VAL A 130 10.79 2.22 -8.95
N LYS A 131 11.85 2.52 -8.20
CA LYS A 131 12.80 3.61 -8.48
C LYS A 131 14.17 2.99 -8.67
N VAL A 132 14.90 3.48 -9.67
CA VAL A 132 16.26 3.03 -10.01
C VAL A 132 17.08 4.28 -10.29
N GLY A 133 18.25 4.40 -9.67
CA GLY A 133 19.08 5.58 -9.88
C GLY A 133 20.52 5.41 -9.44
N LYS A 134 21.38 6.24 -10.02
CA LYS A 134 22.77 6.43 -9.59
C LYS A 134 22.80 7.33 -8.37
N ASN A 135 23.72 7.06 -7.43
CA ASN A 135 23.98 7.95 -6.32
C ASN A 135 24.33 9.37 -6.82
N GLN A 136 23.70 10.38 -6.22
CA GLN A 136 23.96 11.81 -6.46
C GLN A 136 24.25 12.54 -5.14
N ALA A 137 24.37 11.82 -4.02
CA ALA A 137 24.72 12.41 -2.74
C ALA A 137 26.14 13.02 -2.82
N PRO A 138 26.33 14.27 -2.38
CA PRO A 138 27.66 14.88 -2.32
C PRO A 138 28.51 14.30 -1.19
N GLU A 139 27.91 13.67 -0.18
CA GLU A 139 28.63 13.09 0.95
C GLU A 139 29.35 11.79 0.56
N PRO A 140 30.62 11.61 0.99
CA PRO A 140 31.41 10.42 0.69
C PRO A 140 31.08 9.23 1.63
N LEU A 141 29.80 9.02 1.92
CA LEU A 141 29.30 8.02 2.88
C LEU A 141 28.55 6.87 2.21
N ASN A 142 28.74 6.70 0.90
CA ASN A 142 28.06 5.70 0.10
C ASN A 142 28.66 4.28 0.21
N ASN A 143 29.75 4.09 0.96
CA ASN A 143 30.39 2.78 1.17
C ASN A 143 30.60 2.01 -0.15
N ASP A 144 31.14 2.68 -1.16
CA ASP A 144 31.36 2.18 -2.53
C ASP A 144 30.11 1.83 -3.36
N PHE A 145 28.90 1.91 -2.80
CA PHE A 145 27.68 1.72 -3.57
C PHE A 145 27.48 2.87 -4.56
N THR A 146 27.16 2.52 -5.81
CA THR A 146 27.03 3.50 -6.89
C THR A 146 25.59 3.72 -7.32
N HIS A 147 24.70 2.76 -7.08
CA HIS A 147 23.29 2.82 -7.45
C HIS A 147 22.40 2.31 -6.32
N GLN A 148 21.15 2.75 -6.34
CA GLN A 148 20.10 2.27 -5.45
C GLN A 148 18.83 1.96 -6.22
N PHE A 149 18.20 0.85 -5.86
CA PHE A 149 16.86 0.47 -6.30
C PHE A 149 15.92 0.50 -5.10
N VAL A 150 14.76 1.11 -5.25
CA VAL A 150 13.72 1.15 -4.21
C VAL A 150 12.45 0.58 -4.80
N MET A 151 11.91 -0.45 -4.16
CA MET A 151 10.74 -1.17 -4.64
C MET A 151 9.72 -1.27 -3.52
N GLU A 152 8.45 -1.05 -3.85
CA GLU A 152 7.37 -1.07 -2.88
C GLU A 152 6.37 -2.18 -3.23
N PHE A 153 5.99 -2.95 -2.21
CA PHE A 153 5.06 -4.07 -2.32
C PHE A 153 3.87 -3.86 -1.40
N SER A 154 2.69 -4.32 -1.85
CA SER A 154 1.46 -4.29 -1.04
C SER A 154 1.43 -5.35 0.05
N SER A 155 2.33 -6.34 0.00
CA SER A 155 2.40 -7.45 0.93
C SER A 155 3.78 -8.13 0.94
N ALA A 156 4.06 -8.92 1.98
CA ALA A 156 5.23 -9.81 2.03
C ALA A 156 5.16 -10.92 0.98
N ALA A 157 3.95 -11.44 0.72
CA ALA A 157 3.73 -12.49 -0.26
C ALA A 157 4.12 -12.07 -1.68
N ASP A 158 3.75 -10.85 -2.09
CA ASP A 158 4.15 -10.29 -3.40
C ASP A 158 5.67 -10.13 -3.51
N ARG A 159 6.29 -9.64 -2.42
CA ARG A 159 7.73 -9.51 -2.31
C ARG A 159 8.45 -10.87 -2.40
N ASP A 160 7.90 -11.91 -1.81
CA ASP A 160 8.48 -13.26 -1.77
C ASP A 160 8.29 -13.99 -3.09
N TYR A 161 7.10 -13.84 -3.68
CA TYR A 161 6.79 -14.34 -5.02
C TYR A 161 7.81 -13.82 -6.04
N LYS A 162 8.11 -12.52 -6.01
CA LYS A 162 9.13 -11.92 -6.86
C LYS A 162 10.45 -12.69 -6.78
N SER A 163 10.98 -12.84 -5.58
CA SER A 163 12.30 -13.42 -5.34
C SER A 163 12.35 -14.90 -5.74
N ALA A 164 11.27 -15.65 -5.52
CA ALA A 164 11.27 -17.09 -5.69
C ALA A 164 10.76 -17.58 -7.06
N LYS A 165 9.81 -16.88 -7.69
CA LYS A 165 8.98 -17.46 -8.76
C LYS A 165 8.84 -16.61 -10.02
N ASP A 166 9.01 -15.29 -9.94
CA ASP A 166 8.72 -14.42 -11.08
C ASP A 166 9.76 -14.61 -12.21
N PRO A 167 9.33 -15.04 -13.41
CA PRO A 167 10.26 -15.35 -14.50
C PRO A 167 10.92 -14.10 -15.09
N TYR A 168 10.24 -12.95 -15.08
CA TYR A 168 10.83 -11.69 -15.53
C TYR A 168 11.92 -11.26 -14.55
N HIS A 169 11.64 -11.29 -13.25
CA HIS A 169 12.63 -11.00 -12.22
C HIS A 169 13.86 -11.91 -12.35
N GLN A 170 13.67 -13.23 -12.51
CA GLN A 170 14.76 -14.18 -12.70
C GLN A 170 15.60 -13.85 -13.94
N SER A 171 14.96 -13.48 -15.06
CA SER A 171 15.69 -13.06 -16.26
C SER A 171 16.56 -11.83 -16.02
N VAL A 172 16.04 -10.82 -15.30
CA VAL A 172 16.82 -9.63 -14.96
C VAL A 172 17.94 -9.97 -13.98
N MET A 173 17.73 -10.88 -13.02
CA MET A 173 18.81 -11.33 -12.12
C MET A 173 19.93 -12.06 -12.87
N GLY A 174 19.60 -12.80 -13.93
CA GLY A 174 20.59 -13.45 -14.79
C GLY A 174 21.53 -12.46 -15.49
N VAL A 175 21.02 -11.28 -15.87
CA VAL A 175 21.81 -10.20 -16.48
C VAL A 175 22.51 -9.34 -15.41
N LEU A 176 21.81 -9.01 -14.34
CA LEU A 176 22.28 -8.09 -13.31
C LEU A 176 23.38 -8.69 -12.44
N THR A 177 23.20 -9.92 -11.94
CA THR A 177 24.11 -10.53 -10.94
C THR A 177 25.56 -10.61 -11.41
N PRO A 178 25.87 -10.99 -12.66
CA PRO A 178 27.25 -11.00 -13.16
C PRO A 178 27.93 -9.62 -13.20
N GLN A 179 27.16 -8.53 -13.21
CA GLN A 179 27.64 -7.15 -13.31
C GLN A 179 27.91 -6.51 -11.93
N ILE A 180 27.45 -7.15 -10.84
CA ILE A 180 27.55 -6.65 -9.47
C ILE A 180 28.87 -7.07 -8.84
N GLU A 181 29.51 -6.14 -8.14
CA GLU A 181 30.65 -6.37 -7.24
C GLU A 181 30.16 -6.54 -5.79
N LYS A 182 29.26 -5.65 -5.35
CA LYS A 182 28.72 -5.66 -3.98
C LYS A 182 27.24 -5.30 -4.00
N VAL A 183 26.45 -5.98 -3.16
CA VAL A 183 25.02 -5.73 -3.00
C VAL A 183 24.62 -5.73 -1.52
N GLN A 184 23.73 -4.82 -1.15
CA GLN A 184 23.06 -4.80 0.15
C GLN A 184 21.55 -4.65 -0.07
N ILE A 185 20.76 -5.46 0.64
CA ILE A 185 19.30 -5.46 0.54
C ILE A 185 18.72 -5.29 1.94
N MET A 186 17.78 -4.36 2.09
CA MET A 186 17.04 -4.14 3.32
C MET A 186 15.56 -3.95 3.00
N ASP A 187 14.71 -4.60 3.79
CA ASP A 187 13.27 -4.40 3.76
C ASP A 187 12.85 -3.63 5.01
N ILE A 188 11.98 -2.64 4.82
CA ILE A 188 11.37 -1.89 5.92
C ILE A 188 9.86 -1.89 5.79
N VAL A 189 9.20 -1.79 6.93
CA VAL A 189 7.80 -1.39 7.02
C VAL A 189 7.78 0.00 7.65
N ASP A 190 7.11 0.94 6.99
CA ASP A 190 7.03 2.31 7.50
C ASP A 190 6.40 2.34 8.90
N GLY A 191 7.00 3.10 9.80
CA GLY A 191 6.59 3.21 11.20
C GLY A 191 6.97 2.03 12.12
N GLN A 192 7.84 1.11 11.70
CA GLN A 192 8.41 0.05 12.55
C GLN A 192 9.91 0.29 12.79
N TYR A 193 10.35 0.26 14.07
CA TYR A 193 11.70 0.63 14.52
C TYR A 193 12.36 -0.46 15.36
#